data_AF-A0A8H6AGC6-F1
#
_entry.id   AF-A0A8H6AGC6-F1
#
_cell.length_a   1.000
_cell.length_b   1.000
_cell.length_c   1.000
_cell.angle_alpha   90.00
_cell.angle_beta   90.00
_cell.angle_gamma   90.00
#
_symmetry.space_group_name_H-M   'P 1'
#
loop_
_entity.id
_entity.type
_entity.pdbx_description
1 polymer ?
#
loop_
_entity_poly.entity_id
_entity_poly.type
_entity_poly.pdbx_seq_one_letter_code
_entity_poly.pdbx_strand_id
1 'polypeptide(L)'
;MTTFSRLIRFLAKDGHVYYGDAIMPTGAGDFGKVTKAYVIQGDILGQHRVTDQVADVKMLPAPLARKDVATVRCLELNYEQHAKESNLPTRLSCPLLQANHIYYWSA
;
A
#
# COMPACT_ATOMS: atom_id res chain seq x y z
N MET A 1 15.18 13.07 -12.06
CA MET A 1 14.43 13.06 -10.78
C MET A 1 14.46 11.64 -10.26
N THR A 2 14.86 11.42 -9.02
CA THR A 2 14.88 10.09 -8.42
C THR A 2 13.45 9.70 -8.06
N THR A 3 12.92 8.70 -8.77
CA THR A 3 11.64 8.08 -8.47
C THR A 3 11.87 6.98 -7.44
N PHE A 4 10.97 6.83 -6.46
CA PHE A 4 11.02 5.70 -5.53
C PHE A 4 10.72 4.38 -6.25
N SER A 5 11.23 3.26 -5.75
CA SER A 5 10.94 1.92 -6.27
C SER A 5 9.91 1.16 -5.43
N ARG A 6 9.95 1.39 -4.10
CA ARG A 6 9.18 0.66 -3.10
C ARG A 6 8.59 1.65 -2.09
N LEU A 7 7.49 2.29 -2.48
CA LEU A 7 6.80 3.25 -1.61
C LEU A 7 6.28 2.58 -0.35
N ILE A 8 6.65 3.15 0.80
CA ILE A 8 6.05 2.83 2.09
C ILE A 8 5.63 4.11 2.81
N ARG A 9 4.58 4.01 3.62
CA ARG A 9 4.27 4.96 4.67
C ARG A 9 4.65 4.31 6.00
N PHE A 10 5.38 5.02 6.85
CA PHE A 10 5.91 4.43 8.07
C PHE A 10 5.91 5.40 9.24
N LEU A 11 5.64 4.87 10.44
CA LEU A 11 5.97 5.55 11.69
C LEU A 11 7.46 5.30 11.95
N ALA A 12 8.24 6.37 12.07
CA ALA A 12 9.64 6.29 12.40
C ALA A 12 9.87 6.23 13.91
N LYS A 13 11.09 5.85 14.30
CA LYS A 13 11.48 5.81 15.73
C LYS A 13 11.52 7.19 16.39
N ASP A 14 11.63 8.25 15.61
CA ASP A 14 11.53 9.64 16.07
C ASP A 14 10.09 10.10 16.37
N GLY A 15 9.10 9.22 16.16
CA GLY A 15 7.68 9.48 16.42
C GLY A 15 6.93 10.13 15.26
N HIS A 16 7.61 10.48 14.16
CA HIS A 16 6.98 11.10 12.99
C HIS A 16 6.56 10.06 11.96
N VAL A 17 5.59 10.43 11.13
CA VAL A 17 5.15 9.60 10.01
C VAL A 17 5.70 10.17 8.72
N TYR A 18 6.37 9.33 7.95
CA TYR A 18 6.95 9.70 6.66
C TYR A 18 6.43 8.80 5.55
N TYR A 19 6.56 9.31 4.32
CA TYR A 19 6.67 8.45 3.15
C TYR A 19 8.15 8.18 2.87
N GLY A 20 8.45 7.00 2.34
CA GLY A 20 9.82 6.64 2.00
C GLY A 20 9.94 5.58 0.92
N ASP A 21 11.15 5.48 0.37
CA ASP A 21 11.56 4.38 -0.48
C ASP A 21 12.23 3.31 0.38
N ALA A 22 11.62 2.13 0.44
CA ALA A 22 12.05 1.06 1.34
C ALA A 22 13.42 0.50 0.94
N ILE A 23 14.32 0.41 1.92
CA ILE A 23 15.59 -0.30 1.77
C ILE A 23 15.32 -1.77 2.09
N MET A 24 15.16 -2.57 1.03
CA MET A 24 14.83 -4.00 1.18
C MET A 24 16.04 -4.78 1.73
N PRO A 25 15.85 -5.66 2.73
CA PRO A 25 16.89 -6.60 3.13
C PRO A 25 17.27 -7.51 1.97
N THR A 26 18.56 -7.83 1.82
CA THR A 26 19.05 -8.74 0.77
C THR A 26 18.32 -10.09 0.85
N GLY A 27 17.73 -10.52 -0.27
CA GLY A 27 17.00 -11.80 -0.35
C GLY A 27 15.61 -11.81 0.30
N ALA A 28 15.11 -10.67 0.80
CA ALA A 28 13.76 -10.56 1.34
C ALA A 28 12.80 -9.90 0.33
N GLY A 29 11.74 -10.62 -0.05
CA GLY A 29 10.59 -10.06 -0.77
C GLY A 29 9.48 -9.54 0.16
N ASP A 30 9.67 -9.68 1.47
CA ASP A 30 8.68 -9.38 2.50
C ASP A 30 8.85 -7.95 3.04
N PHE A 31 7.87 -7.10 2.76
CA PHE A 31 7.83 -5.72 3.24
C PHE A 31 7.72 -5.61 4.77
N GLY A 32 7.18 -6.63 5.45
CA GLY A 32 7.10 -6.66 6.91
C GLY A 32 8.47 -6.63 7.60
N LYS A 33 9.56 -6.90 6.86
CA LYS A 33 10.93 -6.92 7.38
C LYS A 33 11.70 -5.62 7.09
N VAL A 34 11.06 -4.61 6.51
CA VAL A 34 11.72 -3.33 6.23
C VAL A 34 11.98 -2.59 7.54
N THR A 35 13.26 -2.28 7.81
CA THR A 35 13.70 -1.56 9.01
C THR A 35 14.19 -0.14 8.73
N LYS A 36 14.45 0.20 7.46
CA LYS A 36 14.99 1.50 7.05
C LYS A 36 14.38 1.94 5.72
N ALA A 37 14.25 3.25 5.53
CA ALA A 37 13.78 3.84 4.28
C ALA A 37 14.45 5.19 4.02
N TYR A 38 14.65 5.51 2.74
CA TYR A 38 14.97 6.88 2.33
C TYR A 38 13.72 7.75 2.42
N VAL A 39 13.79 8.88 3.11
CA VAL A 39 12.64 9.78 3.30
C VAL A 39 12.29 10.44 1.97
N ILE A 40 10.99 10.49 1.65
CA ILE A 40 10.46 11.23 0.50
C ILE A 40 9.90 12.57 0.98
N GLN A 41 10.25 13.64 0.28
CA GLN A 41 9.70 14.98 0.49
C GLN A 41 8.80 15.38 -0.68
N GLY A 42 7.68 16.04 -0.38
CA GLY A 42 6.69 16.49 -1.35
C GLY A 42 5.46 15.60 -1.43
N ASP A 43 4.72 15.71 -2.53
CA ASP A 43 3.50 14.94 -2.79
C ASP A 43 3.84 13.66 -3.56
N ILE A 44 3.58 12.50 -2.96
CA ILE A 44 3.85 11.18 -3.54
C ILE A 44 3.01 10.88 -4.79
N LEU A 45 1.86 11.54 -4.98
CA LEU A 45 1.05 11.46 -6.20
C LEU A 45 1.34 12.62 -7.18
N GLY A 46 2.17 13.57 -6.76
CA GLY A 46 2.54 14.77 -7.50
C GLY A 46 4.05 14.97 -7.54
N GLN A 47 4.49 16.22 -7.33
CA GLN A 47 5.91 16.54 -7.29
C GLN A 47 6.54 16.11 -5.97
N HIS A 48 7.54 15.22 -6.06
CA HIS A 48 8.29 14.72 -4.91
C HIS A 48 9.76 14.47 -5.25
N ARG A 49 10.55 14.24 -4.20
CA ARG A 49 11.96 13.86 -4.27
C ARG A 49 12.28 12.81 -3.21
N VAL A 50 12.92 11.72 -3.61
CA VAL A 50 13.61 10.80 -2.68
C VAL A 50 14.88 11.50 -2.18
N THR A 51 15.03 11.62 -0.87
CA THR A 51 16.17 12.26 -0.22
C THR A 51 17.24 11.24 0.20
N ASP A 52 18.43 11.71 0.53
CA ASP A 52 19.49 10.86 1.10
C ASP A 52 19.31 10.60 2.61
N GLN A 53 18.27 11.17 3.22
CA GLN A 53 17.96 10.97 4.63
C GLN A 53 17.38 9.56 4.83
N VAL A 54 18.06 8.74 5.63
CA VAL A 54 17.58 7.42 6.04
C VAL A 54 16.93 7.51 7.41
N ALA A 55 15.71 6.98 7.54
CA ALA A 55 14.99 6.90 8.81
C ALA A 55 14.74 5.43 9.21
N ASP A 56 14.76 5.16 10.52
CA ASP A 56 14.43 3.86 11.08
C ASP A 56 12.92 3.65 11.17
N VAL A 57 12.44 2.59 10.54
CA VAL A 57 11.05 2.17 10.56
C VAL A 57 10.73 1.53 11.92
N LYS A 58 9.72 2.07 12.60
CA LYS A 58 9.14 1.46 13.81
C LYS A 58 7.92 0.60 13.46
N MET A 59 7.09 1.07 12.54
CA MET A 59 5.84 0.39 12.14
C MET A 59 5.41 0.81 10.73
N LEU A 60 4.81 -0.13 10.01
CA LEU A 60 4.27 0.05 8.66
C LEU A 60 2.72 0.08 8.70
N PRO A 61 2.08 1.26 8.78
CA PRO A 61 0.65 1.40 8.51
C PRO A 61 0.34 1.15 7.02
N ALA A 62 -0.94 1.30 6.64
CA ALA A 62 -1.35 1.31 5.24
C ALA A 62 -0.48 2.26 4.39
N PRO A 63 -0.11 1.87 3.16
CA PRO A 63 0.91 2.56 2.36
C PRO A 63 0.49 3.93 1.88
N LEU A 64 -0.81 4.25 1.90
CA LEU A 64 -1.34 5.58 1.60
C LEU A 64 -2.10 6.11 2.81
N ALA A 65 -2.01 7.42 3.05
CA ALA A 65 -2.84 8.08 4.04
C ALA A 65 -4.31 8.11 3.56
N ARG A 66 -5.27 8.02 4.49
CA ARG A 66 -6.69 8.03 4.13
C ARG A 66 -7.11 9.24 3.29
N LYS A 67 -6.53 10.41 3.54
CA LYS A 67 -6.81 11.63 2.78
C LYS A 67 -6.45 11.52 1.29
N ASP A 68 -5.54 10.60 0.95
CA ASP A 68 -5.06 10.37 -0.41
C ASP A 68 -5.84 9.22 -1.09
N VAL A 69 -6.80 8.60 -0.40
CA VAL A 69 -7.61 7.47 -0.90
C VAL A 69 -9.09 7.87 -0.97
N ALA A 70 -9.57 8.16 -2.19
CA ALA A 70 -10.96 8.58 -2.39
C ALA A 70 -11.96 7.41 -2.33
N THR A 71 -11.65 6.28 -2.98
CA THR A 71 -12.51 5.09 -2.98
C THR A 71 -11.65 3.82 -3.02
N VAL A 72 -12.09 2.77 -2.34
CA VAL A 72 -11.55 1.42 -2.52
C VAL A 72 -12.53 0.66 -3.41
N ARG A 73 -12.06 0.16 -4.55
CA ARG A 73 -12.86 -0.61 -5.50
C ARG A 73 -12.30 -2.03 -5.56
N CYS A 74 -13.15 -3.01 -5.29
CA CYS A 74 -12.79 -4.42 -5.26
C CYS A 74 -13.45 -5.17 -6.41
N LEU A 75 -12.72 -6.14 -6.98
CA LEU A 75 -13.28 -7.09 -7.93
C LEU A 75 -13.56 -8.39 -7.18
N GLU A 76 -14.84 -8.73 -7.08
CA GLU A 76 -15.26 -10.01 -6.50
C GLU A 76 -15.10 -11.12 -7.54
N LEU A 77 -14.82 -12.35 -7.09
CA LEU A 77 -14.76 -13.54 -7.95
C LEU A 77 -13.74 -13.43 -9.09
N ASN A 78 -12.64 -12.72 -8.88
CA ASN A 78 -11.56 -12.56 -9.87
C ASN A 78 -10.75 -13.86 -10.14
N TYR A 79 -11.05 -14.94 -9.41
CA TYR A 79 -10.44 -16.26 -9.59
C TYR A 79 -11.54 -17.32 -9.68
N GLU A 80 -11.53 -18.10 -10.76
CA GLU A 80 -12.55 -19.12 -11.04
C GLU A 80 -12.64 -20.16 -9.91
N GLN A 81 -11.50 -20.57 -9.35
CA GLN A 81 -11.45 -21.53 -8.26
C GLN A 81 -12.14 -20.97 -7.00
N HIS A 82 -11.93 -19.69 -6.67
CA HIS A 82 -12.57 -19.07 -5.53
C HIS A 82 -14.11 -19.04 -5.66
N ALA A 83 -14.61 -18.84 -6.89
CA ALA A 83 -16.04 -18.93 -7.16
C ALA A 83 -16.59 -20.35 -6.93
N LYS A 84 -15.85 -21.39 -7.36
CA LYS A 84 -16.22 -22.80 -7.12
C LYS A 84 -16.25 -23.14 -5.63
N GLU A 85 -15.21 -22.76 -4.89
CA GLU A 85 -15.11 -22.97 -3.44
C GLU A 85 -16.23 -22.25 -2.67
N SER A 86 -16.66 -21.09 -3.16
CA SER A 86 -17.72 -20.29 -2.55
C SER A 86 -19.13 -20.67 -3.01
N ASN A 87 -19.30 -21.70 -3.86
CA ASN A 87 -20.57 -22.06 -4.50
C ASN A 87 -21.24 -20.88 -5.25
N LEU A 88 -20.44 -20.01 -5.87
CA LEU A 88 -20.90 -18.86 -6.64
C LEU A 88 -20.74 -19.09 -8.16
N PRO A 89 -21.54 -18.44 -9.01
CA PRO A 89 -21.45 -18.62 -10.46
C PRO A 89 -20.09 -18.19 -11.02
N THR A 90 -19.43 -19.06 -11.79
CA THR A 90 -18.11 -18.84 -12.40
C THR A 90 -18.12 -17.97 -13.66
N ARG A 91 -19.28 -17.82 -14.32
CA ARG A 91 -19.47 -16.92 -15.47
C ARG A 91 -20.36 -15.76 -15.07
N LEU A 92 -19.74 -14.66 -14.68
CA LEU A 92 -20.37 -13.35 -14.72
C LEU A 92 -19.98 -12.70 -16.05
N SER A 93 -20.97 -12.18 -16.80
CA SER A 93 -20.75 -11.49 -18.09
C SER A 93 -19.90 -10.21 -17.95
N CYS A 94 -19.75 -9.74 -16.72
CA CYS A 94 -18.85 -8.69 -16.28
C CYS A 94 -18.45 -9.06 -14.84
N PRO A 95 -17.16 -9.17 -14.47
CA PRO A 95 -16.79 -9.27 -13.07
C PRO A 95 -17.40 -8.06 -12.35
N LEU A 96 -18.37 -8.32 -11.48
CA LEU A 96 -19.13 -7.28 -10.81
C LEU A 96 -18.14 -6.43 -10.01
N LEU A 97 -17.96 -5.17 -10.42
CA LEU A 97 -17.43 -4.16 -9.52
C LEU A 97 -18.47 -4.03 -8.40
N GLN A 98 -18.28 -4.75 -7.30
CA GLN A 98 -19.07 -4.47 -6.11
C GLN A 98 -18.60 -3.12 -5.57
N ALA A 99 -19.35 -2.06 -5.87
CA ALA A 99 -19.31 -0.79 -5.15
C ALA A 99 -20.09 -0.85 -3.82
N ASN A 100 -20.48 -2.05 -3.39
CA ASN A 100 -21.34 -2.27 -2.23
C ASN A 100 -20.50 -2.73 -1.05
N HIS A 101 -19.74 -1.80 -0.49
CA HIS A 101 -19.44 -1.64 0.93
C HIS A 101 -18.24 -0.69 1.04
N ILE A 102 -18.53 0.60 1.19
CA ILE A 102 -17.55 1.54 1.76
C ILE A 102 -17.39 1.11 3.22
N TYR A 103 -16.49 0.16 3.48
CA TYR A 103 -16.10 -0.16 4.85
C TYR A 103 -15.26 1.02 5.35
N TYR A 104 -15.89 1.93 6.10
CA TYR A 104 -15.16 2.83 6.99
C TYR A 104 -14.55 1.98 8.10
N TRP A 105 -13.38 1.41 7.85
CA TRP A 105 -12.59 0.78 8.90
C TRP A 105 -12.02 1.89 9.78
N SER A 106 -12.71 2.29 10.83
CA SER A 106 -12.15 3.11 11.90
C SER A 106 -11.23 2.24 12.75
N ALA A 107 -9.94 2.18 12.37
CA ALA A 107 -8.88 1.94 13.35
C ALA A 107 -8.66 3.21 14.17
#